data_AF-A0A3P7IA40-F1
#
_entry.id   AF-A0A3P7IA40-F1
#
_cell.length_a   1.000
_cell.length_b   1.000
_cell.length_c   1.000
_cell.angle_alpha   90.00
_cell.angle_beta   90.00
_cell.angle_gamma   90.00
#
_symmetry.space_group_name_H-M   'P 1'
#
loop_
_entity.id
_entity.type
_entity.pdbx_description
1 polymer ?
#
loop_
_entity_poly.entity_id
_entity_poly.type
_entity_poly.pdbx_seq_one_letter_code
_entity_poly.pdbx_strand_id
1 'polypeptide(L)'
;MPDPIDASPGESGRFRQAADVFNMLVSVYGSKEMFVKEYRQLLAERLTSSNTKDPIFERRYLDLLKLRFNEGELQQCEVMLKDIRDSQKIDRTALGKKCIPVSACVISSHFWPKIVSETVSEFPAALEEALIEYEKAFMDHKESRKLHWMRAIGCVEVTLKLGEVEVDKVVPNPIAAVLYLYLEKESWTVAEVAEKLSISKGVARRRLEWWRTQGLLTQNLPTGATAEEWTLVNNPSLLATSRGAADEESDEDEGAIEETADAIDALEQYWSYTKNFI
;
A
#
# COMPACT_ATOMS: atom_id res chain seq x y z
N MET A 1 -10.37 10.22 -39.36
CA MET A 1 -10.39 9.73 -40.75
C MET A 1 -11.76 9.12 -41.01
N PRO A 2 -12.38 9.27 -42.20
CA PRO A 2 -13.64 8.59 -42.51
C PRO A 2 -13.38 7.09 -42.72
N ASP A 3 -14.38 6.25 -42.45
CA ASP A 3 -14.26 4.80 -42.53
C ASP A 3 -14.12 4.31 -43.99
N PRO A 4 -13.32 3.25 -44.23
CA PRO A 4 -13.16 2.65 -45.56
C PRO A 4 -14.44 1.96 -46.04
N ILE A 5 -14.57 1.87 -47.35
CA ILE A 5 -15.78 1.51 -48.10
C ILE A 5 -16.28 0.08 -47.84
N ASP A 6 -15.45 -0.79 -47.25
CA ASP A 6 -15.75 -2.19 -46.92
C ASP A 6 -16.08 -2.43 -45.43
N ALA A 7 -16.39 -1.38 -44.67
CA ALA A 7 -16.78 -1.53 -43.27
C ALA A 7 -18.16 -2.20 -43.13
N SER A 8 -18.21 -3.38 -42.49
CA SER A 8 -19.44 -4.05 -42.08
C SER A 8 -20.31 -3.12 -41.22
N PRO A 9 -21.60 -2.93 -41.55
CA PRO A 9 -22.45 -1.98 -40.85
C PRO A 9 -22.75 -2.50 -39.44
N GLY A 10 -22.07 -1.94 -38.44
CA GLY A 10 -22.24 -2.28 -37.03
C GLY A 10 -20.98 -2.07 -36.17
N GLU A 11 -19.80 -2.14 -36.78
CA GLU A 11 -18.54 -1.88 -36.08
C GLU A 11 -18.18 -0.39 -36.14
N SER A 12 -18.57 0.34 -35.11
CA SER A 12 -18.20 1.75 -34.94
C SER A 12 -16.68 1.92 -35.14
N GLY A 13 -16.20 2.90 -35.93
CA GLY A 13 -14.76 3.18 -36.08
C GLY A 13 -14.01 3.38 -34.74
N ARG A 14 -14.76 3.75 -33.69
CA ARG A 14 -14.28 3.81 -32.29
C ARG A 14 -13.86 2.44 -31.72
N PHE A 15 -14.55 1.37 -32.08
CA PHE A 15 -14.27 0.00 -31.62
C PHE A 15 -13.00 -0.57 -32.28
N ARG A 16 -12.75 -0.17 -33.54
CA ARG A 16 -11.50 -0.46 -34.27
C ARG A 16 -10.32 0.30 -33.67
N GLN A 17 -10.48 1.59 -33.40
CA GLN A 17 -9.42 2.37 -32.75
C GLN A 17 -9.07 1.85 -31.35
N ALA A 18 -10.06 1.49 -30.53
CA ALA A 18 -9.80 0.86 -29.22
C ALA A 18 -9.19 -0.55 -29.35
N ALA A 19 -9.52 -1.30 -30.40
CA ALA A 19 -8.89 -2.58 -30.71
C ALA A 19 -7.40 -2.40 -31.03
N ASP A 20 -7.09 -1.39 -31.85
CA ASP A 20 -5.72 -1.09 -32.27
C ASP A 20 -4.85 -0.65 -31.08
N VAL A 21 -5.40 0.14 -30.15
CA VAL A 21 -4.67 0.54 -28.93
C VAL A 21 -4.43 -0.66 -28.00
N PHE A 22 -5.43 -1.53 -27.80
CA PHE A 22 -5.23 -2.75 -27.00
C PHE A 22 -4.21 -3.70 -27.64
N ASN A 23 -4.28 -3.90 -28.96
CA ASN A 23 -3.30 -4.71 -29.68
C ASN A 23 -1.90 -4.09 -29.65
N MET A 24 -1.81 -2.75 -29.69
CA MET A 24 -0.57 -2.02 -29.50
C MET A 24 0.01 -2.25 -28.11
N LEU A 25 -0.80 -2.14 -27.04
CA LEU A 25 -0.35 -2.46 -25.68
C LEU A 25 0.15 -3.90 -25.55
N VAL A 26 -0.64 -4.87 -26.04
CA VAL A 26 -0.22 -6.29 -26.01
C VAL A 26 1.08 -6.49 -26.77
N SER A 27 1.33 -5.73 -27.85
CA SER A 27 2.59 -5.77 -28.58
C SER A 27 3.77 -5.15 -27.81
N VAL A 28 3.53 -4.10 -27.01
CA VAL A 28 4.55 -3.49 -26.12
C VAL A 28 4.97 -4.48 -25.02
N TYR A 29 4.01 -5.21 -24.44
CA TYR A 29 4.28 -6.27 -23.46
C TYR A 29 4.78 -7.58 -24.07
N GLY A 30 4.79 -7.70 -25.40
CA GLY A 30 5.22 -8.88 -26.14
C GLY A 30 4.20 -10.03 -26.18
N SER A 31 3.35 -10.19 -25.16
CA SER A 31 2.29 -11.21 -25.16
C SER A 31 1.09 -10.85 -24.28
N LYS A 32 -0.05 -11.50 -24.54
CA LYS A 32 -1.25 -11.40 -23.70
C LYS A 32 -0.99 -11.88 -22.27
N GLU A 33 -0.16 -12.91 -22.10
CA GLU A 33 0.18 -13.47 -20.78
C GLU A 33 1.02 -12.49 -19.95
N MET A 34 2.00 -11.83 -20.58
CA MET A 34 2.79 -10.78 -19.94
C MET A 34 1.92 -9.60 -19.55
N PHE A 35 1.02 -9.14 -20.44
CA PHE A 35 0.06 -8.09 -20.10
C PHE A 35 -0.78 -8.47 -18.87
N VAL A 36 -1.33 -9.69 -18.81
CA VAL A 36 -2.16 -10.12 -17.67
C VAL A 36 -1.35 -10.16 -16.38
N LYS A 37 -0.09 -10.59 -16.43
CA LYS A 37 0.80 -10.62 -15.28
C LYS A 37 1.05 -9.23 -14.72
N GLU A 38 1.37 -8.26 -15.58
CA GLU A 38 1.66 -6.88 -15.19
C GLU A 38 0.38 -6.15 -14.74
N TYR A 39 -0.74 -6.36 -15.44
CA TYR A 39 -2.04 -5.85 -15.01
C TYR A 39 -2.45 -6.38 -13.62
N ARG A 40 -2.17 -7.65 -13.33
CA ARG A 40 -2.42 -8.24 -12.01
C ARG A 40 -1.56 -7.59 -10.92
N GLN A 41 -0.30 -7.28 -11.23
CA GLN A 41 0.60 -6.59 -10.30
C GLN A 41 0.07 -5.18 -9.99
N LEU A 42 -0.24 -4.41 -11.03
CA LEU A 42 -0.81 -3.06 -10.89
C LEU A 42 -2.13 -3.07 -10.12
N LEU A 43 -3.03 -4.02 -10.42
CA LEU A 43 -4.30 -4.14 -9.72
C LEU A 43 -4.08 -4.45 -8.24
N ALA A 44 -3.10 -5.28 -7.89
CA ALA A 44 -2.79 -5.58 -6.49
C ALA A 44 -2.37 -4.32 -5.73
N GLU A 45 -1.45 -3.53 -6.30
CA GLU A 45 -0.96 -2.27 -5.73
C GLU A 45 -2.10 -1.28 -5.55
N ARG A 46 -2.92 -1.04 -6.59
CA ARG A 46 -4.06 -0.10 -6.53
C ARG A 46 -5.11 -0.49 -5.49
N LEU A 47 -5.34 -1.79 -5.29
CA LEU A 47 -6.31 -2.29 -4.30
C LEU A 47 -5.76 -2.28 -2.87
N THR A 48 -4.44 -2.44 -2.68
CA THR A 48 -3.81 -2.39 -1.36
C THR A 48 -3.52 -0.96 -0.89
N SER A 49 -3.24 -0.05 -1.81
CA SER A 49 -2.96 1.35 -1.52
C SER A 49 -4.19 2.08 -0.96
N SER A 50 -3.97 2.98 0.00
CA SER A 50 -5.03 3.72 0.71
C SER A 50 -5.74 4.74 -0.19
N ASN A 51 -5.07 5.26 -1.21
CA ASN A 51 -5.50 6.43 -2.00
C ASN A 51 -6.47 6.10 -3.17
N THR A 52 -6.48 4.86 -3.69
CA THR A 52 -7.13 4.53 -4.99
C THR A 52 -8.14 3.39 -4.94
N LYS A 53 -8.92 3.29 -3.87
CA LYS A 53 -9.91 2.21 -3.70
C LYS A 53 -11.25 2.54 -4.35
N ASP A 54 -11.31 2.66 -5.68
CA ASP A 54 -12.60 2.56 -6.39
C ASP A 54 -12.81 1.16 -6.96
N PRO A 55 -13.27 0.18 -6.15
CA PRO A 55 -13.49 -1.19 -6.61
C PRO A 55 -14.61 -1.27 -7.66
N ILE A 56 -15.45 -0.24 -7.81
CA ILE A 56 -16.50 -0.19 -8.82
C ILE A 56 -15.88 0.17 -10.17
N PHE A 57 -14.97 1.16 -10.19
CA PHE A 57 -14.21 1.51 -11.39
C PHE A 57 -13.39 0.32 -11.89
N GLU A 58 -12.58 -0.27 -11.01
CA GLU A 58 -11.72 -1.42 -11.35
C GLU A 58 -12.54 -2.60 -11.87
N ARG A 59 -13.75 -2.80 -11.33
CA ARG A 59 -14.67 -3.83 -11.82
C ARG A 59 -15.17 -3.55 -13.24
N ARG A 60 -15.62 -2.33 -13.52
CA ARG A 60 -16.10 -1.96 -14.86
C ARG A 60 -14.99 -2.10 -15.90
N TYR A 61 -13.79 -1.69 -15.54
CA TYR A 61 -12.63 -1.81 -16.41
C TYR A 61 -12.27 -3.28 -16.68
N LEU A 62 -12.27 -4.13 -15.65
CA LEU A 62 -12.07 -5.56 -15.83
C LEU A 62 -13.13 -6.18 -16.77
N ASP A 63 -14.39 -5.79 -16.61
CA ASP A 63 -15.48 -6.27 -17.47
C ASP A 63 -15.29 -5.83 -18.94
N LEU A 64 -14.70 -4.65 -19.20
CA LEU A 64 -14.31 -4.22 -20.55
C LEU A 64 -13.14 -5.01 -21.11
N LEU A 65 -12.09 -5.26 -20.31
CA LEU A 65 -10.94 -6.06 -20.74
C LEU A 65 -11.36 -7.47 -21.15
N LYS A 66 -12.29 -8.09 -20.40
CA LYS A 66 -12.82 -9.43 -20.70
C LYS A 66 -13.39 -9.58 -22.11
N LEU A 67 -13.80 -8.51 -22.78
CA LEU A 67 -14.26 -8.56 -24.18
C LEU A 67 -13.14 -8.90 -25.17
N ARG A 68 -11.87 -8.82 -24.76
CA ARG A 68 -10.67 -9.03 -25.60
C ARG A 68 -9.85 -10.26 -25.21
N PHE A 69 -10.21 -10.90 -24.10
CA PHE A 69 -9.58 -12.11 -23.57
C PHE A 69 -10.56 -13.28 -23.61
N ASN A 70 -10.01 -14.49 -23.60
CA ASN A 70 -10.78 -15.71 -23.48
C ASN A 70 -11.25 -15.89 -22.02
N GLU A 71 -12.22 -16.78 -21.85
CA GLU A 71 -12.73 -17.12 -20.51
C GLU A 71 -11.62 -17.73 -19.65
N GLY A 72 -11.45 -17.22 -18.43
CA GLY A 72 -10.46 -17.70 -17.47
C GLY A 72 -9.12 -16.96 -17.45
N GLU A 73 -8.73 -16.24 -18.50
CA GLU A 73 -7.42 -15.54 -18.56
C GLU A 73 -7.29 -14.45 -17.48
N LEU A 74 -8.40 -13.79 -17.13
CA LEU A 74 -8.47 -12.74 -16.12
C LEU A 74 -9.06 -13.21 -14.77
N GLN A 75 -9.21 -14.53 -14.57
CA GLN A 75 -9.87 -15.09 -13.39
C GLN A 75 -9.22 -14.65 -12.08
N GLN A 76 -7.88 -14.53 -12.03
CA GLN A 76 -7.18 -14.09 -10.83
C GLN A 76 -7.55 -12.66 -10.44
N CYS A 77 -7.62 -11.74 -11.41
CA CYS A 77 -8.05 -10.35 -11.18
C CYS A 77 -9.51 -10.29 -10.71
N GLU A 78 -10.39 -11.16 -11.20
CA GLU A 78 -11.77 -11.25 -10.73
C GLU A 78 -11.85 -11.68 -9.26
N VAL A 79 -11.02 -12.65 -8.86
CA VAL A 79 -10.94 -13.11 -7.48
C VAL A 79 -10.40 -11.99 -6.58
N MET A 80 -9.39 -11.23 -7.01
CA MET A 80 -8.85 -10.10 -6.25
C MET A 80 -9.95 -9.05 -5.94
N LEU A 81 -10.74 -8.66 -6.93
CA LEU A 81 -11.87 -7.73 -6.70
C LEU A 81 -12.97 -8.31 -5.81
N LYS A 82 -13.19 -9.62 -5.90
CA LYS A 82 -14.13 -10.31 -5.01
C LYS A 82 -13.61 -10.32 -3.57
N ASP A 83 -12.32 -10.58 -3.37
CA ASP A 83 -11.68 -10.57 -2.05
C ASP A 83 -11.82 -9.20 -1.39
N ILE A 84 -11.57 -8.10 -2.09
CA ILE A 84 -11.77 -6.74 -1.55
C ILE A 84 -13.20 -6.51 -1.09
N ARG A 85 -14.19 -6.91 -1.90
CA ARG A 85 -15.61 -6.76 -1.57
C ARG A 85 -16.00 -7.61 -0.37
N ASP A 86 -15.53 -8.85 -0.33
CA ASP A 86 -15.82 -9.77 0.77
C ASP A 86 -15.12 -9.31 2.05
N SER A 87 -13.89 -8.78 1.94
CA SER A 87 -13.16 -8.17 3.05
C SER A 87 -13.94 -7.00 3.65
N GLN A 88 -14.46 -6.08 2.84
CA GLN A 88 -15.23 -4.93 3.36
C GLN A 88 -16.46 -5.36 4.17
N LYS A 89 -17.10 -6.47 3.82
CA LYS A 89 -18.23 -7.01 4.58
C LYS A 89 -17.79 -7.60 5.91
N ILE A 90 -16.69 -8.34 5.91
CA ILE A 90 -16.13 -8.94 7.11
C ILE A 90 -15.63 -7.85 8.05
N ASP A 91 -14.89 -6.87 7.51
CA ASP A 91 -14.35 -5.74 8.25
C ASP A 91 -15.46 -4.97 9.00
N ARG A 92 -16.58 -4.67 8.34
CA ARG A 92 -17.75 -4.04 8.98
C ARG A 92 -18.34 -4.86 10.13
N THR A 93 -18.21 -6.18 10.07
CA THR A 93 -18.74 -7.09 11.10
C THR A 93 -17.73 -7.26 12.24
N ALA A 94 -16.45 -7.25 11.93
CA ALA A 94 -15.33 -7.36 12.86
C ALA A 94 -14.98 -6.03 13.55
N LEU A 95 -15.44 -4.88 13.02
CA LEU A 95 -15.28 -3.56 13.61
C LEU A 95 -16.07 -3.44 14.92
N GLY A 96 -15.50 -3.98 16.00
CA GLY A 96 -16.03 -3.89 17.35
C GLY A 96 -15.84 -2.50 17.96
N LYS A 97 -16.68 -2.16 18.95
CA LYS A 97 -16.50 -0.96 19.80
C LYS A 97 -15.38 -1.22 20.82
N LYS A 98 -14.11 -1.07 20.42
CA LYS A 98 -12.96 -1.30 21.32
C LYS A 98 -11.96 -0.13 21.33
N CYS A 99 -10.97 -0.26 22.22
CA CYS A 99 -9.95 0.75 22.53
C CYS A 99 -9.09 1.13 21.31
N ILE A 100 -8.76 0.15 20.45
CA ILE A 100 -8.06 0.39 19.17
C ILE A 100 -8.93 -0.18 18.05
N PRO A 101 -9.49 0.67 17.17
CA PRO A 101 -10.21 0.19 16.00
C PRO A 101 -9.23 -0.37 14.97
N VAL A 102 -9.42 -1.62 14.56
CA VAL A 102 -8.65 -2.27 13.49
C VAL A 102 -9.55 -2.42 12.29
N SER A 103 -9.12 -1.91 11.14
CA SER A 103 -9.71 -2.19 9.83
C SER A 103 -8.71 -2.98 9.00
N ALA A 104 -9.13 -4.11 8.45
CA ALA A 104 -8.25 -5.00 7.69
C ALA A 104 -8.75 -5.29 6.27
N CYS A 105 -7.80 -5.44 5.36
CA CYS A 105 -8.02 -5.90 4.01
C CYS A 105 -7.59 -7.37 3.88
N VAL A 106 -8.55 -8.28 3.86
CA VAL A 106 -8.33 -9.73 3.75
C VAL A 106 -8.29 -10.14 2.29
N ILE A 107 -7.18 -10.73 1.88
CA ILE A 107 -6.91 -11.16 0.50
C ILE A 107 -6.58 -12.65 0.44
N SER A 108 -6.80 -13.30 -0.71
CA SER A 108 -6.44 -14.70 -0.92
C SER A 108 -4.98 -14.86 -1.38
N SER A 109 -4.19 -15.63 -0.64
CA SER A 109 -2.75 -15.78 -0.92
C SER A 109 -2.40 -16.39 -2.27
N HIS A 110 -3.30 -17.20 -2.86
CA HIS A 110 -3.02 -17.92 -4.11
C HIS A 110 -3.31 -17.10 -5.37
N PHE A 111 -4.27 -16.16 -5.30
CA PHE A 111 -4.72 -15.41 -6.47
C PHE A 111 -4.06 -14.03 -6.58
N TRP A 112 -3.49 -13.54 -5.47
CA TRP A 112 -2.74 -12.30 -5.44
C TRP A 112 -1.27 -12.55 -5.83
N PRO A 113 -0.62 -11.56 -6.48
CA PRO A 113 0.82 -11.63 -6.70
C PRO A 113 1.57 -11.65 -5.36
N LYS A 114 2.83 -12.06 -5.39
CA LYS A 114 3.68 -12.02 -4.20
C LYS A 114 3.93 -10.56 -3.85
N ILE A 115 3.27 -10.07 -2.81
CA ILE A 115 3.54 -8.75 -2.27
C ILE A 115 4.80 -8.86 -1.43
N VAL A 116 5.91 -8.37 -1.97
CA VAL A 116 7.16 -8.28 -1.23
C VAL A 116 7.02 -7.11 -0.26
N SER A 117 7.12 -7.39 1.03
CA SER A 117 7.14 -6.36 2.05
C SER A 117 8.27 -6.63 3.02
N GLU A 118 8.72 -5.57 3.67
CA GLU A 118 9.60 -5.71 4.82
C GLU A 118 8.94 -6.55 5.93
N THR A 119 9.74 -7.02 6.88
CA THR A 119 9.25 -7.69 8.07
C THR A 119 9.15 -6.69 9.21
N VAL A 120 7.92 -6.40 9.66
CA VAL A 120 7.67 -5.73 10.94
C VAL A 120 7.24 -6.79 11.93
N SER A 121 8.11 -7.16 12.86
CA SER A 121 7.87 -8.24 13.83
C SER A 121 7.15 -7.76 15.09
N GLU A 122 7.52 -6.58 15.59
CA GLU A 122 7.14 -6.13 16.93
C GLU A 122 6.04 -5.05 16.87
N PHE A 123 4.87 -5.37 17.42
CA PHE A 123 3.82 -4.42 17.73
C PHE A 123 3.61 -4.32 19.24
N PRO A 124 3.16 -3.17 19.76
CA PRO A 124 2.80 -3.03 21.16
C PRO A 124 1.72 -4.03 21.56
N ALA A 125 1.75 -4.51 22.80
CA ALA A 125 0.83 -5.53 23.29
C ALA A 125 -0.66 -5.19 23.05
N ALA A 126 -1.05 -3.93 23.23
CA ALA A 126 -2.42 -3.48 23.00
C ALA A 126 -2.86 -3.62 21.52
N LEU A 127 -1.95 -3.38 20.57
CA LEU A 127 -2.23 -3.56 19.15
C LEU A 127 -2.27 -5.04 18.79
N GLU A 128 -1.38 -5.85 19.38
CA GLU A 128 -1.34 -7.30 19.19
C GLU A 128 -2.65 -7.96 19.67
N GLU A 129 -3.16 -7.56 20.84
CA GLU A 129 -4.46 -7.99 21.36
C GLU A 129 -5.61 -7.61 20.42
N ALA A 130 -5.56 -6.42 19.81
CA ALA A 130 -6.56 -5.97 18.85
C ALA A 130 -6.54 -6.82 17.56
N LEU A 131 -5.36 -7.21 17.07
CA LEU A 131 -5.22 -8.09 15.91
C LEU A 131 -5.73 -9.51 16.19
N ILE A 132 -5.42 -10.07 17.37
CA ILE A 132 -5.91 -11.39 17.79
C ILE A 132 -7.44 -11.41 17.87
N GLU A 133 -8.03 -10.34 18.41
CA GLU A 133 -9.48 -10.25 18.48
C GLU A 133 -10.12 -10.14 17.08
N TYR A 134 -9.53 -9.34 16.19
CA TYR A 134 -10.01 -9.26 14.81
C TYR A 134 -9.93 -10.64 14.13
N GLU A 135 -8.85 -11.38 14.35
CA GLU A 135 -8.71 -12.75 13.85
C GLU A 135 -9.80 -13.68 14.40
N LYS A 136 -10.14 -13.56 15.67
CA LYS A 136 -11.25 -14.32 16.27
C LYS A 136 -12.59 -13.99 15.61
N ALA A 137 -12.92 -12.71 15.45
CA ALA A 137 -14.15 -12.28 14.78
C ALA A 137 -14.20 -12.76 13.31
N PHE A 138 -13.04 -12.80 12.64
CA PHE A 138 -12.93 -13.37 11.30
C PHE A 138 -13.18 -14.88 11.30
N MET A 139 -12.60 -15.63 12.24
CA MET A 139 -12.79 -17.09 12.35
C MET A 139 -14.24 -17.45 12.68
N ASP A 140 -14.93 -16.66 13.50
CA ASP A 140 -16.37 -16.86 13.77
C ASP A 140 -17.22 -16.73 12.49
N HIS A 141 -16.78 -15.91 11.53
CA HIS A 141 -17.45 -15.76 10.24
C HIS A 141 -16.97 -16.79 9.19
N LYS A 142 -15.74 -17.30 9.31
CA LYS A 142 -15.11 -18.27 8.39
C LYS A 142 -14.32 -19.33 9.17
N GLU A 143 -15.04 -20.26 9.79
CA GLU A 143 -14.53 -21.26 10.74
C GLU A 143 -13.39 -22.17 10.22
N SER A 144 -13.21 -22.29 8.90
CA SER A 144 -12.19 -23.14 8.27
C SER A 144 -10.94 -22.39 7.78
N ARG A 145 -10.76 -21.11 8.15
CA ARG A 145 -9.66 -20.27 7.64
C ARG A 145 -8.92 -19.57 8.78
N LYS A 146 -7.61 -19.39 8.61
CA LYS A 146 -6.76 -18.59 9.50
C LYS A 146 -6.29 -17.33 8.79
N LEU A 147 -6.06 -16.26 9.54
CA LEU A 147 -5.47 -15.05 8.99
C LEU A 147 -3.95 -15.10 9.12
N HIS A 148 -3.27 -14.51 8.14
CA HIS A 148 -1.85 -14.22 8.23
C HIS A 148 -1.66 -12.73 7.97
N TRP A 149 -1.20 -12.02 8.99
CA TRP A 149 -1.06 -10.56 8.94
C TRP A 149 0.20 -10.15 8.18
N MET A 150 0.03 -9.36 7.12
CA MET A 150 1.14 -8.68 6.44
C MET A 150 1.45 -7.37 7.17
N ARG A 151 2.15 -7.45 8.30
CA ARG A 151 2.33 -6.35 9.26
C ARG A 151 2.97 -5.09 8.69
N ALA A 152 3.86 -5.23 7.72
CA ALA A 152 4.53 -4.09 7.09
C ALA A 152 3.63 -3.31 6.11
N ILE A 153 2.52 -3.89 5.67
CA ILE A 153 1.61 -3.25 4.71
C ILE A 153 0.45 -2.63 5.47
N GLY A 154 0.25 -1.33 5.26
CA GLY A 154 -0.80 -0.56 5.88
C GLY A 154 -0.24 0.60 6.72
N CYS A 155 -1.17 1.32 7.35
CA CYS A 155 -0.88 2.49 8.14
C CYS A 155 -1.64 2.43 9.47
N VAL A 156 -1.11 3.16 10.43
CA VAL A 156 -1.66 3.37 11.76
C VAL A 156 -1.91 4.86 11.93
N GLU A 157 -3.09 5.21 12.44
CA GLU A 157 -3.41 6.55 12.89
C GLU A 157 -2.95 6.69 14.35
N VAL A 158 -1.98 7.55 14.58
CA VAL A 158 -1.39 7.80 15.89
C VAL A 158 -1.68 9.23 16.33
N THR A 159 -2.14 9.38 17.56
CA THR A 159 -2.24 10.67 18.23
C THR A 159 -1.02 10.85 19.11
N LEU A 160 -0.16 11.80 18.75
CA LEU A 160 1.06 12.12 19.48
C LEU A 160 0.79 13.29 20.42
N LYS A 161 0.98 13.05 21.72
CA LYS A 161 0.81 14.07 22.76
C LYS A 161 2.14 14.38 23.44
N LEU A 162 2.57 15.64 23.35
CA LEU A 162 3.74 16.16 24.05
C LEU A 162 3.34 17.41 24.84
N GLY A 163 3.22 17.27 26.16
CA GLY A 163 2.68 18.31 27.04
C GLY A 163 1.23 18.65 26.67
N GLU A 164 0.97 19.90 26.32
CA GLU A 164 -0.34 20.42 25.90
C GLU A 164 -0.57 20.35 24.38
N VAL A 165 0.42 19.90 23.60
CA VAL A 165 0.30 19.79 22.13
C VAL A 165 -0.07 18.37 21.74
N GLU A 166 -1.11 18.26 20.93
CA GLU A 166 -1.63 17.02 20.37
C GLU A 166 -1.69 17.13 18.84
N VAL A 167 -1.17 16.10 18.15
CA VAL A 167 -1.13 16.02 16.69
C VAL A 167 -1.49 14.60 16.27
N ASP A 168 -2.51 14.49 15.42
CA ASP A 168 -2.88 13.24 14.77
C ASP A 168 -2.05 13.07 13.49
N LYS A 169 -1.51 11.87 13.29
CA LYS A 169 -0.76 11.52 12.08
C LYS A 169 -1.16 10.13 11.60
N VAL A 170 -1.29 9.98 10.29
CA VAL A 170 -1.38 8.68 9.63
C VAL A 170 0.02 8.28 9.21
N VAL A 171 0.50 7.13 9.68
CA VAL A 171 1.88 6.70 9.49
C VAL A 171 1.93 5.26 8.99
N PRO A 172 2.71 4.96 7.93
CA PRO A 172 2.94 3.59 7.50
C PRO A 172 3.54 2.72 8.62
N ASN A 173 3.10 1.46 8.71
CA ASN A 173 3.54 0.54 9.78
C ASN A 173 5.07 0.40 9.92
N PRO A 174 5.87 0.35 8.84
CA PRO A 174 7.34 0.26 8.96
C PRO A 174 7.98 1.50 9.59
N ILE A 175 7.38 2.68 9.40
CA ILE A 175 7.83 3.95 10.00
C ILE A 175 7.34 4.03 11.45
N ALA A 176 6.10 3.62 11.71
CA ALA A 176 5.53 3.56 13.05
C ALA A 176 6.27 2.55 13.96
N ALA A 177 6.87 1.50 13.41
CA ALA A 177 7.70 0.55 14.17
C ALA A 177 8.83 1.23 14.96
N VAL A 178 9.39 2.33 14.45
CA VAL A 178 10.39 3.12 15.16
C VAL A 178 9.81 3.76 16.42
N LEU A 179 8.55 4.22 16.40
CA LEU A 179 7.90 4.78 17.59
C LEU A 179 7.81 3.79 18.73
N TYR A 180 7.54 2.52 18.41
CA TYR A 180 7.35 1.50 19.43
C TYR A 180 8.62 1.24 20.23
N LEU A 181 9.81 1.44 19.63
CA LEU A 181 11.09 1.39 20.36
C LEU A 181 11.19 2.45 21.46
N TYR A 182 10.61 3.63 21.23
CA TYR A 182 10.61 4.72 22.20
C TYR A 182 9.62 4.51 23.35
N LEU A 183 8.80 3.46 23.31
CA LEU A 183 8.02 2.99 24.47
C LEU A 183 8.89 2.20 25.46
N GLU A 184 10.00 1.62 25.01
CA GLU A 184 10.93 0.85 25.85
C GLU A 184 12.06 1.72 26.42
N LYS A 185 12.60 2.63 25.60
CA LYS A 185 13.78 3.45 25.94
C LYS A 185 13.70 4.81 25.23
N GLU A 186 14.08 5.88 25.92
CA GLU A 186 13.97 7.26 25.41
C GLU A 186 15.07 7.67 24.41
N SER A 187 16.16 6.90 24.33
CA SER A 187 17.31 7.19 23.46
C SER A 187 17.81 5.96 22.71
N TRP A 188 18.07 6.11 21.41
CA TRP A 188 18.54 5.01 20.56
C TRP A 188 19.64 5.46 19.59
N THR A 189 20.59 4.58 19.30
CA THR A 189 21.52 4.80 18.19
C THR A 189 21.00 4.17 16.89
N VAL A 190 21.47 4.66 15.74
CA VAL A 190 21.08 4.09 14.43
C VAL A 190 21.40 2.59 14.33
N ALA A 191 22.50 2.15 14.96
CA ALA A 191 22.89 0.74 14.95
C ALA A 191 21.92 -0.12 15.76
N GLU A 192 21.51 0.34 16.94
CA GLU A 192 20.54 -0.35 17.78
C GLU A 192 19.17 -0.45 17.09
N VAL A 193 18.69 0.64 16.47
CA VAL A 193 17.42 0.63 15.73
C VAL A 193 17.47 -0.34 14.55
N ALA A 194 18.58 -0.36 13.80
CA ALA A 194 18.76 -1.27 12.68
C ALA A 194 18.75 -2.75 13.12
N GLU A 195 19.40 -3.06 14.25
CA GLU A 195 19.42 -4.41 14.81
C GLU A 195 18.04 -4.82 15.32
N LYS A 196 17.39 -3.98 16.13
CA LYS A 196 16.06 -4.26 16.71
C LYS A 196 14.98 -4.48 15.65
N LEU A 197 14.94 -3.62 14.64
CA LEU A 197 13.96 -3.73 13.55
C LEU A 197 14.41 -4.69 12.44
N SER A 198 15.62 -5.27 12.53
CA SER A 198 16.21 -6.14 11.50
C SER A 198 16.24 -5.48 10.11
N ILE A 199 16.57 -4.19 10.05
CA ILE A 199 16.66 -3.38 8.82
C ILE A 199 18.07 -2.87 8.56
N SER A 200 18.34 -2.37 7.36
CA SER A 200 19.63 -1.76 7.05
C SER A 200 19.80 -0.42 7.81
N LYS A 201 21.06 -0.08 8.15
CA LYS A 201 21.38 1.21 8.79
C LYS A 201 20.95 2.42 7.95
N GLY A 202 20.90 2.26 6.62
CA GLY A 202 20.41 3.30 5.70
C GLY A 202 18.92 3.56 5.87
N VAL A 203 18.10 2.50 5.90
CA VAL A 203 16.65 2.59 6.12
C VAL A 203 16.34 3.10 7.52
N ALA A 204 17.03 2.59 8.55
CA ALA A 204 16.87 3.06 9.93
C ALA A 204 17.10 4.58 10.04
N ARG A 205 18.18 5.09 9.44
CA ARG A 205 18.48 6.52 9.44
C ARG A 205 17.40 7.35 8.74
N ARG A 206 16.92 6.91 7.57
CA ARG A 206 15.83 7.59 6.84
C ARG A 206 14.55 7.69 7.68
N ARG A 207 14.17 6.62 8.39
CA ARG A 207 12.99 6.62 9.27
C ARG A 207 13.14 7.52 10.48
N LEU A 208 14.31 7.51 11.11
CA LEU A 208 14.63 8.41 12.22
C LEU A 208 14.59 9.87 11.77
N GLU A 209 15.14 10.15 10.59
CA GLU A 209 15.14 11.47 9.98
C GLU A 209 13.71 11.95 9.67
N TRP A 210 12.85 11.07 9.13
CA TRP A 210 11.44 11.38 8.95
C TRP A 210 10.77 11.77 10.29
N TRP A 211 11.02 11.02 11.37
CA TRP A 211 10.48 11.39 12.70
C TRP A 211 11.06 12.69 13.27
N ARG A 212 12.28 13.07 12.87
CA ARG A 212 12.87 14.38 13.17
C ARG A 212 12.19 15.50 12.39
N THR A 213 11.89 15.32 11.10
CA THR A 213 11.13 16.31 10.32
C THR A 213 9.70 16.46 10.83
N GLN A 214 9.11 15.39 11.38
CA GLN A 214 7.83 15.44 12.08
C GLN A 214 7.89 16.10 13.47
N GLY A 215 9.08 16.48 13.95
CA GLY A 215 9.28 17.19 15.21
C GLY A 215 9.19 16.31 16.46
N LEU A 216 9.26 14.97 16.31
CA LEU A 216 9.20 14.03 17.42
C LEU A 216 10.58 13.66 17.97
N LEU A 217 11.58 13.56 17.09
CA LEU A 217 12.95 13.18 17.46
C LEU A 217 13.93 14.34 17.28
N THR A 218 14.98 14.34 18.11
CA THR A 218 16.16 15.17 17.94
C THR A 218 17.39 14.29 17.88
N GLN A 219 18.36 14.72 17.07
CA GLN A 219 19.66 14.07 16.95
C GLN A 219 20.65 14.81 17.85
N ASN A 220 21.30 14.07 18.74
CA ASN A 220 22.32 14.58 19.64
C ASN A 220 23.61 13.79 19.43
N LEU A 221 24.74 14.48 19.44
CA LEU A 221 26.06 13.86 19.49
C LEU A 221 26.71 14.22 20.83
N PRO A 222 26.65 13.32 21.83
CA PRO A 222 27.26 13.58 23.13
C PRO A 222 28.76 13.84 22.99
N THR A 223 29.29 14.77 23.79
CA THR A 223 30.71 15.15 23.74
C THR A 223 31.61 13.94 24.02
N GLY A 224 32.37 13.51 23.01
CA GLY A 224 33.27 12.34 23.10
C GLY A 224 32.66 11.02 22.64
N ALA A 225 31.40 10.99 22.18
CA ALA A 225 30.79 9.82 21.58
C ALA A 225 31.19 9.66 20.10
N THR A 226 31.28 8.41 19.65
CA THR A 226 31.52 8.06 18.24
C THR A 226 30.25 7.80 17.45
N ALA A 227 29.09 7.78 18.12
CA ALA A 227 27.80 7.49 17.53
C ALA A 227 26.76 8.55 17.93
N GLU A 228 25.92 8.90 16.96
CA GLU A 228 24.79 9.81 17.16
C GLU A 228 23.66 9.10 17.91
N GLU A 229 23.10 9.79 18.89
CA GLU A 229 21.94 9.36 19.66
C GLU A 229 20.69 10.12 19.21
N TRP A 230 19.60 9.38 19.05
CA TRP A 230 18.29 9.91 18.70
C TRP A 230 17.41 9.83 19.93
N THR A 231 16.87 10.98 20.36
CA THR A 231 16.09 11.09 21.58
C THR A 231 14.76 11.78 21.32
N LEU A 232 13.76 11.49 22.15
CA LEU A 232 12.48 12.20 22.10
C LEU A 232 12.67 13.71 22.36
N VAL A 233 11.92 14.52 21.64
CA VAL A 233 11.89 15.97 21.81
C VAL A 233 11.14 16.32 23.09
N ASN A 234 11.73 17.19 23.92
CA ASN A 234 11.08 17.75 25.12
C ASN A 234 10.32 19.05 24.85
N ASN A 235 10.59 19.71 23.71
CA ASN A 235 9.98 20.99 23.37
C ASN A 235 8.75 20.82 22.45
N PRO A 236 7.53 21.12 22.92
CA PRO A 236 6.29 20.91 22.16
C PRO A 236 6.15 21.80 20.91
N SER A 237 6.96 22.86 20.76
CA SER A 237 6.87 23.77 19.60
C SER A 237 7.25 23.10 18.27
N LEU A 238 8.15 22.10 18.31
CA LEU A 238 8.59 21.38 17.11
C LEU A 238 7.48 20.47 16.57
N LEU A 239 6.73 19.82 17.46
CA LEU A 239 5.58 18.99 17.10
C LEU A 239 4.44 19.84 16.49
N ALA A 240 4.23 21.07 16.97
CA ALA A 240 3.23 21.98 16.42
C ALA A 240 3.55 22.46 14.99
N THR A 241 4.85 22.56 14.64
CA THR A 241 5.30 23.05 13.33
C THR A 241 5.13 22.01 12.22
N SER A 242 5.08 20.71 12.57
CA SER A 242 4.88 19.62 11.61
C SER A 242 3.44 19.41 11.16
N ARG A 243 2.49 20.23 11.63
CA ARG A 243 1.08 20.20 11.18
C ARG A 243 0.89 20.50 9.68
N GLY A 244 1.90 21.08 9.02
CA GLY A 244 1.80 21.50 7.61
C GLY A 244 2.64 20.72 6.59
N ALA A 245 3.35 19.65 7.00
CA ALA A 245 4.30 18.92 6.14
C ALA A 245 3.89 17.47 5.80
N ALA A 246 2.64 17.10 6.07
CA ALA A 246 2.10 15.80 5.69
C ALA A 246 1.59 15.88 4.25
N ASP A 247 2.45 15.55 3.27
CA ASP A 247 2.06 15.02 1.94
C ASP A 247 3.26 14.80 0.98
N GLU A 248 4.50 14.68 1.47
CA GLU A 248 5.61 14.19 0.63
C GLU A 248 5.99 12.77 1.05
N GLU A 249 5.25 11.79 0.52
CA GLU A 249 5.76 10.43 0.33
C GLU A 249 6.93 10.52 -0.67
N SER A 250 8.17 10.39 -0.19
CA SER A 250 9.29 10.08 -1.08
C SER A 250 9.26 8.58 -1.36
N ASP A 251 8.48 8.18 -2.34
CA ASP A 251 8.60 6.87 -2.99
C ASP A 251 9.87 6.88 -3.84
N GLU A 252 11.02 6.68 -3.19
CA GLU A 252 12.26 6.29 -3.86
C GLU A 252 12.77 5.00 -3.20
N ASP A 253 12.17 3.88 -3.61
CA ASP A 253 12.82 2.57 -3.61
C ASP A 253 13.45 2.33 -4.99
N GLU A 254 14.43 3.18 -5.35
CA GLU A 254 15.30 2.94 -6.49
C GLU A 254 16.24 1.77 -6.17
N GLY A 255 15.85 0.55 -6.57
CA GLY A 255 16.70 -0.60 -6.31
C GLY A 255 16.45 -1.87 -7.12
N ALA A 256 15.45 -1.89 -8.01
CA ALA A 256 15.23 -2.88 -9.07
C ALA A 256 13.87 -2.52 -9.68
N ILE A 257 13.71 -2.52 -11.01
CA ILE A 257 12.46 -2.30 -11.80
C ILE A 257 12.55 -1.14 -12.83
N GLU A 258 13.72 -0.85 -13.40
CA GLU A 258 13.78 0.13 -14.51
C GLU A 258 13.03 -0.39 -15.76
N GLU A 259 13.01 -1.72 -16.01
CA GLU A 259 12.30 -2.29 -17.18
C GLU A 259 10.78 -2.48 -16.99
N THR A 260 10.24 -2.47 -15.76
CA THR A 260 8.77 -2.58 -15.57
C THR A 260 8.10 -1.26 -15.24
N ALA A 261 8.85 -0.22 -14.86
CA ALA A 261 8.32 1.14 -14.69
C ALA A 261 7.79 1.70 -16.01
N ASP A 262 8.58 1.65 -17.10
CA ASP A 262 8.16 2.10 -18.43
C ASP A 262 6.88 1.40 -18.93
N ALA A 263 6.74 0.12 -18.59
CA ALA A 263 5.58 -0.67 -18.95
C ALA A 263 4.35 -0.24 -18.12
N ILE A 264 4.51 -0.08 -16.79
CA ILE A 264 3.46 0.43 -15.90
C ILE A 264 3.00 1.81 -16.36
N ASP A 265 3.92 2.71 -16.71
CA ASP A 265 3.62 4.05 -17.22
C ASP A 265 2.83 4.00 -18.53
N ALA A 266 3.17 3.08 -19.45
CA ALA A 266 2.39 2.86 -20.67
C ALA A 266 0.96 2.37 -20.37
N LEU A 267 0.80 1.55 -19.33
CA LEU A 267 -0.51 1.06 -18.89
C LEU A 267 -1.31 2.16 -18.17
N GLU A 268 -0.67 3.03 -17.39
CA GLU A 268 -1.27 4.23 -16.80
C GLU A 268 -1.66 5.26 -17.87
N GLN A 269 -0.85 5.40 -18.92
CA GLN A 269 -1.18 6.26 -20.04
C GLN A 269 -2.40 5.70 -20.77
N TYR A 270 -2.43 4.41 -21.10
CA TYR A 270 -3.63 3.77 -21.64
C TYR A 270 -4.85 3.90 -20.71
N TRP A 271 -4.63 3.83 -19.40
CA TRP A 271 -5.64 4.04 -18.39
C TRP A 271 -6.24 5.44 -18.47
N SER A 272 -5.41 6.48 -18.58
CA SER A 272 -5.85 7.86 -18.76
C SER A 272 -6.69 8.03 -20.05
N TYR A 273 -6.29 7.34 -21.12
CA TYR A 273 -7.05 7.32 -22.37
C TYR A 273 -8.40 6.62 -22.20
N THR A 274 -8.42 5.40 -21.66
CA THR A 274 -9.63 4.58 -21.49
C THR A 274 -10.62 5.12 -20.46
N LYS A 275 -10.15 5.87 -19.45
CA LYS A 275 -10.99 6.54 -18.46
C LYS A 275 -12.01 7.49 -19.09
N ASN A 276 -11.67 8.12 -20.21
CA ASN A 276 -12.58 9.01 -20.95
C ASN A 276 -13.67 8.26 -21.75
N PHE A 277 -13.60 6.92 -21.81
CA PHE A 277 -14.56 6.06 -22.52
C PHE A 277 -15.53 5.33 -21.57
N ILE A 278 -15.43 5.55 -20.26
CA ILE A 278 -16.27 4.97 -19.18
C ILE A 278 -17.11 6.08 -18.55
#